data_AF-A0A949PAJ2-F1
#
_entry.id   AF-A0A949PAJ2-F1
#
_cell.length_a   1.000
_cell.length_b   1.000
_cell.length_c   1.000
_cell.angle_alpha   90.00
_cell.angle_beta   90.00
_cell.angle_gamma   90.00
#
_symmetry.space_group_name_H-M   'P 1'
#
loop_
_entity.id
_entity.type
_entity.pdbx_description
1 polymer ?
#
loop_
_entity_poly.entity_id
_entity_poly.type
_entity_poly.pdbx_seq_one_letter_code
_entity_poly.pdbx_strand_id
1 'polypeptide(L)'
;MPTLERLNTASLRDTVRTFRDAVRDHAPALNRLNVYPVPDGDTGTNMARTLDAVVAEMDSAAADDLAATCDAISHGSLMGARGNSGVILSQIMRGLALTLKEQADIQGVRFADALQAAAAGAYEAVLKPIEGTILTVCRESAEAARAAADVGGSLVEVVRAAQEAGRISLENTPELLAVLKDAGVVDAGGAGYLLLLDAALHVVAGDPLPEAEPDDGTAGPVGEVFASLTHRESTVEGELDVSELRYEVMYFLELADERIGDFRQGWGAIGDSVVVVGGDGLWNCHVHTNQIGAAIETAIELDGRPKQIRVTDLFEEVEEEHAKREAELTDGPASIISKAGAGLPPVTTAVVAVCTGEGLVELFAQLRVQGVVTGGQTMNPSTAELLDTVTRVNADEVVILPNNKNIIPVAKQIDS
;
A
#
# COMPACT_ATOMS: atom_id res chain seq x y z
N MET A 1 -0.30 -21.33 25.00
CA MET A 1 0.15 -20.45 26.10
C MET A 1 -1.05 -20.21 27.02
N PRO A 2 -0.88 -19.85 28.30
CA PRO A 2 -2.03 -19.48 29.14
C PRO A 2 -2.65 -18.18 28.63
N THR A 3 -3.98 -18.11 28.64
CA THR A 3 -4.74 -16.90 28.29
C THR A 3 -4.43 -15.77 29.26
N LEU A 4 -4.19 -14.57 28.75
CA LEU A 4 -3.91 -13.37 29.53
C LEU A 4 -5.19 -12.60 29.81
N GLU A 5 -5.44 -12.29 31.09
CA GLU A 5 -6.53 -11.40 31.49
C GLU A 5 -6.14 -9.91 31.39
N ARG A 6 -4.84 -9.63 31.24
CA ARG A 6 -4.23 -8.29 31.22
C ARG A 6 -3.05 -8.24 30.26
N LEU A 7 -2.90 -7.11 29.56
CA LEU A 7 -1.72 -6.79 28.78
C LEU A 7 -0.79 -5.93 29.64
N ASN A 8 0.42 -6.40 29.90
CA ASN A 8 1.47 -5.63 30.58
C ASN A 8 2.49 -5.10 29.54
N THR A 9 3.53 -4.39 30.00
CA THR A 9 4.58 -3.84 29.11
C THR A 9 5.18 -4.90 28.20
N ALA A 10 5.53 -6.08 28.71
CA ALA A 10 6.16 -7.13 27.91
C ALA A 10 5.20 -7.65 26.84
N SER A 11 3.96 -7.96 27.21
CA SER A 11 2.96 -8.43 26.24
C SER A 11 2.60 -7.37 25.20
N LEU A 12 2.56 -6.08 25.56
CA LEU A 12 2.38 -4.99 24.59
C LEU A 12 3.52 -4.95 23.57
N ARG A 13 4.77 -5.02 24.04
CA ARG A 13 5.96 -5.06 23.16
C ARG A 13 5.93 -6.28 22.24
N ASP A 14 5.52 -7.43 22.77
CA ASP A 14 5.40 -8.66 21.98
C ASP A 14 4.28 -8.54 20.94
N THR A 15 3.14 -7.93 21.27
CA THR A 15 2.06 -7.64 20.31
C THR A 15 2.56 -6.76 19.17
N VAL A 16 3.30 -5.68 19.47
CA VAL A 16 3.84 -4.77 18.44
C VAL A 16 4.87 -5.47 17.54
N ARG A 17 5.76 -6.30 18.10
CA ARG A 17 6.72 -7.09 17.30
C ARG A 17 6.01 -8.11 16.42
N THR A 18 5.03 -8.82 16.99
CA THR A 18 4.23 -9.82 16.28
C THR A 18 3.45 -9.17 15.14
N PHE A 19 2.88 -8.00 15.38
CA PHE A 19 2.19 -7.22 14.35
C PHE A 19 3.14 -6.80 13.23
N ARG A 20 4.32 -6.28 13.58
CA ARG A 20 5.37 -5.94 12.61
C ARG A 20 5.76 -7.13 11.75
N ASP A 21 6.02 -8.29 12.36
CA ASP A 21 6.40 -9.51 11.64
C ASP A 21 5.27 -9.99 10.73
N ALA A 22 4.03 -10.02 11.23
CA ALA A 22 2.86 -10.39 10.44
C ALA A 22 2.68 -9.47 9.21
N VAL A 23 2.80 -8.14 9.38
CA VAL A 23 2.69 -7.20 8.26
C VAL A 23 3.82 -7.39 7.25
N ARG A 24 5.05 -7.68 7.69
CA ARG A 24 6.15 -7.98 6.77
C ARG A 24 5.87 -9.22 5.94
N ASP A 25 5.42 -10.30 6.57
CA ASP A 25 5.13 -11.55 5.88
C ASP A 25 3.96 -11.41 4.90
N HIS A 26 2.97 -10.58 5.24
CA HIS A 26 1.80 -10.32 4.41
C HIS A 26 1.99 -9.14 3.44
N ALA A 27 3.13 -8.43 3.47
CA ALA A 27 3.32 -7.22 2.67
C ALA A 27 3.08 -7.45 1.17
N PRO A 28 3.54 -8.55 0.53
CA PRO A 28 3.22 -8.83 -0.87
C PRO A 28 1.72 -8.94 -1.14
N ALA A 29 0.96 -9.60 -0.26
CA ALA A 29 -0.49 -9.74 -0.39
C ALA A 29 -1.21 -8.40 -0.20
N LEU A 30 -0.82 -7.61 0.80
CA LEU A 30 -1.35 -6.27 1.03
C LEU A 30 -1.07 -5.34 -0.16
N ASN A 31 0.12 -5.44 -0.75
CA ASN A 31 0.48 -4.70 -1.95
C ASN A 31 -0.41 -5.08 -3.15
N ARG A 32 -0.79 -6.36 -3.31
CA ARG A 32 -1.73 -6.80 -4.36
C ARG A 32 -3.13 -6.24 -4.18
N LEU A 33 -3.56 -5.98 -2.94
CA LEU A 33 -4.87 -5.38 -2.64
C LEU A 33 -4.89 -3.86 -2.86
N ASN A 34 -3.74 -3.21 -3.01
CA ASN A 34 -3.66 -1.75 -3.06
C ASN A 34 -4.18 -1.20 -4.40
N VAL A 35 -5.45 -0.81 -4.39
CA VAL A 35 -6.15 -0.26 -5.57
C VAL A 35 -6.76 1.12 -5.32
N TYR A 36 -6.67 1.63 -4.08
CA TYR A 36 -7.25 2.90 -3.66
C TYR A 36 -6.41 3.57 -2.55
N PRO A 37 -6.26 4.91 -2.55
CA PRO A 37 -6.68 5.84 -3.61
C PRO A 37 -5.80 5.77 -4.86
N VAL A 38 -4.57 5.27 -4.71
CA VAL A 38 -3.61 5.11 -5.80
C VAL A 38 -3.14 3.66 -5.86
N PRO A 39 -3.18 3.01 -7.03
CA PRO A 39 -2.82 1.60 -7.22
C PRO A 39 -1.29 1.42 -7.40
N ASP A 40 -0.48 1.97 -6.51
CA ASP A 40 0.98 1.92 -6.58
C ASP A 40 1.57 0.61 -6.03
N GLY A 41 0.73 -0.24 -5.41
CA GLY A 41 1.16 -1.53 -4.88
C GLY A 41 2.17 -1.44 -3.73
N ASP A 42 2.11 -0.38 -2.92
CA ASP A 42 3.08 -0.16 -1.84
C ASP A 42 2.54 -0.25 -0.40
N THR A 43 1.23 -0.44 -0.21
CA THR A 43 0.58 -0.34 1.12
C THR A 43 1.22 -1.24 2.18
N GLY A 44 1.44 -2.53 1.87
CA GLY A 44 2.11 -3.45 2.78
C GLY A 44 3.56 -3.03 3.07
N THR A 45 4.28 -2.58 2.04
CA THR A 45 5.66 -2.07 2.18
C THR A 45 5.74 -0.86 3.09
N ASN A 46 4.83 0.11 2.93
CA ASN A 46 4.77 1.34 3.72
C ASN A 46 4.36 1.07 5.17
N MET A 47 3.38 0.19 5.40
CA MET A 47 3.01 -0.25 6.74
C MET A 47 4.17 -0.99 7.44
N ALA A 48 4.84 -1.90 6.74
CA ALA A 48 5.98 -2.63 7.31
C ALA A 48 7.15 -1.71 7.69
N ARG A 49 7.50 -0.75 6.83
CA ARG A 49 8.54 0.25 7.11
C ARG A 49 8.17 1.16 8.29
N THR A 50 6.90 1.52 8.41
CA THR A 50 6.40 2.29 9.57
C THR A 50 6.56 1.49 10.86
N LEU A 51 6.18 0.21 10.85
CA LEU A 51 6.31 -0.67 12.01
C LEU A 51 7.77 -1.01 12.35
N ASP A 52 8.67 -1.01 11.37
CA ASP A 52 10.10 -1.15 11.59
C ASP A 52 10.67 0.00 12.42
N ALA A 53 10.27 1.23 12.11
CA ALA A 53 10.65 2.39 12.90
C ALA A 53 10.05 2.33 14.32
N VAL A 54 8.79 1.90 14.46
CA VAL A 54 8.14 1.68 15.76
C VAL A 54 8.92 0.69 16.62
N VAL A 55 9.25 -0.49 16.07
CA VAL A 55 9.97 -1.53 16.82
C VAL A 55 11.39 -1.07 17.16
N ALA A 56 12.09 -0.41 16.24
CA ALA A 56 13.42 0.13 16.49
C ALA A 56 13.44 1.16 17.62
N GLU A 57 12.49 2.09 17.63
CA GLU A 57 12.35 3.08 18.70
C GLU A 57 11.98 2.40 20.03
N MET A 58 11.00 1.49 20.00
CA MET A 58 10.56 0.73 21.17
C MET A 58 11.70 -0.09 21.80
N ASP A 59 12.56 -0.71 20.99
CA ASP A 59 13.72 -1.48 21.44
C ASP A 59 14.83 -0.63 22.05
N SER A 60 14.84 0.69 21.80
CA SER A 60 15.72 1.64 22.50
C SER A 60 15.19 2.07 23.87
N ALA A 61 13.88 1.91 24.13
CA ALA A 61 13.25 2.27 25.40
C ALA A 61 13.46 1.20 26.49
N ALA A 62 13.35 1.62 27.76
CA ALA A 62 13.43 0.71 28.89
C ALA A 62 12.31 -0.35 28.83
N ALA A 63 12.69 -1.63 28.80
CA ALA A 63 11.78 -2.74 28.51
C ALA A 63 10.72 -3.00 29.58
N ASP A 64 10.93 -2.51 30.80
CA ASP A 64 10.02 -2.63 31.95
C ASP A 64 9.22 -1.36 32.24
N ASP A 65 9.39 -0.31 31.43
CA ASP A 65 8.67 0.95 31.56
C ASP A 65 7.57 1.06 30.48
N LEU A 66 6.32 0.96 30.92
CA LEU A 66 5.16 1.10 30.02
C LEU A 66 5.10 2.49 29.40
N ALA A 67 5.36 3.54 30.18
CA ALA A 67 5.23 4.90 29.70
C ALA A 67 6.28 5.19 28.63
N ALA A 68 7.53 4.79 28.88
CA ALA A 68 8.59 4.89 27.88
C ALA A 68 8.32 4.02 26.64
N THR A 69 7.75 2.82 26.81
CA THR A 69 7.34 1.96 25.69
C THR A 69 6.26 2.63 24.84
N CYS A 70 5.22 3.20 25.45
CA CYS A 70 4.17 3.92 24.74
C CYS A 70 4.68 5.19 24.05
N ASP A 71 5.57 5.95 24.70
CA ASP A 71 6.19 7.12 24.10
C ASP A 71 7.04 6.75 22.88
N ALA A 72 7.79 5.67 22.96
CA ALA A 72 8.57 5.14 21.85
C ALA A 72 7.68 4.63 20.70
N ILE A 73 6.55 3.96 20.99
CA ILE A 73 5.59 3.55 19.97
C ILE A 73 5.01 4.77 19.25
N SER A 74 4.56 5.78 20.01
CA SER A 74 3.99 7.01 19.45
C SER A 74 5.01 7.81 18.64
N HIS A 75 6.24 7.93 19.13
CA HIS A 75 7.29 8.69 18.44
C HIS A 75 7.78 7.95 17.19
N GLY A 76 8.08 6.65 17.32
CA GLY A 76 8.52 5.81 16.22
C GLY A 76 7.47 5.70 15.10
N SER A 77 6.18 5.68 15.45
CA SER A 77 5.10 5.65 14.45
C SER A 77 5.04 6.95 13.66
N LEU A 78 5.10 8.10 14.32
CA LEU A 78 5.07 9.42 13.68
C LEU A 78 6.29 9.65 12.78
N MET A 79 7.49 9.33 13.29
CA MET A 79 8.74 9.55 12.59
C MET A 79 8.97 8.53 11.46
N GLY A 80 8.40 7.34 11.58
CA GLY A 80 8.51 6.25 10.61
C GLY A 80 7.46 6.24 9.52
N ALA A 81 6.38 7.03 9.67
CA ALA A 81 5.26 7.05 8.75
C ALA A 81 5.69 7.40 7.32
N ARG A 82 5.26 6.57 6.36
CA ARG A 82 5.50 6.74 4.92
C ARG A 82 4.24 6.43 4.14
N GLY A 83 3.94 7.25 3.14
CA GLY A 83 2.74 7.08 2.34
C GLY A 83 1.45 7.30 3.14
N ASN A 84 0.30 7.30 2.45
CA ASN A 84 -1.00 7.47 3.11
C ASN A 84 -1.27 6.36 4.14
N SER A 85 -0.98 5.10 3.79
CA SER A 85 -1.21 3.93 4.64
C SER A 85 -0.34 3.94 5.91
N GLY A 86 0.94 4.27 5.79
CA GLY A 86 1.84 4.39 6.94
C GLY A 86 1.48 5.58 7.84
N VAL A 87 1.05 6.70 7.25
CA VAL A 87 0.59 7.89 7.97
C VAL A 87 -0.69 7.60 8.77
N ILE A 88 -1.69 6.94 8.18
CA ILE A 88 -2.91 6.54 8.92
C ILE A 88 -2.58 5.52 10.01
N LEU A 89 -1.79 4.49 9.69
CA LEU A 89 -1.33 3.51 10.67
C LEU A 89 -0.60 4.18 11.84
N SER A 90 0.18 5.23 11.57
CA SER A 90 0.90 5.95 12.63
C SER A 90 -0.03 6.55 13.68
N GLN A 91 -1.20 7.05 13.26
CA GLN A 91 -2.20 7.60 14.16
C GLN A 91 -2.98 6.55 14.92
N ILE A 92 -3.26 5.41 14.30
CA ILE A 92 -3.83 4.26 15.00
C ILE A 92 -2.87 3.85 16.13
N MET A 93 -1.59 3.67 15.83
CA MET A 93 -0.57 3.29 16.82
C MET A 93 -0.39 4.36 17.91
N ARG A 94 -0.43 5.65 17.55
CA ARG A 94 -0.33 6.75 18.51
C ARG A 94 -1.56 6.81 19.44
N GLY A 95 -2.77 6.71 18.90
CA GLY A 95 -4.01 6.69 19.67
C GLY A 95 -4.06 5.53 20.67
N LEU A 96 -3.60 4.35 20.24
CA LEU A 96 -3.39 3.20 21.12
C LEU A 96 -2.39 3.54 22.23
N ALA A 97 -1.16 3.91 21.86
CA ALA A 97 -0.07 4.10 22.81
C ALA A 97 -0.39 5.18 23.86
N LEU A 98 -0.91 6.33 23.45
CA LEU A 98 -1.26 7.42 24.37
C LEU A 98 -2.33 7.00 25.37
N THR A 99 -3.31 6.21 24.93
CA THR A 99 -4.35 5.70 25.83
C THR A 99 -3.79 4.63 26.76
N LEU A 100 -2.93 3.74 26.29
CA LEU A 100 -2.39 2.66 27.11
C LEU A 100 -1.35 3.15 28.15
N LYS A 101 -0.66 4.27 27.87
CA LYS A 101 0.44 4.84 28.68
C LYS A 101 0.19 4.90 30.18
N GLU A 102 -1.03 5.21 30.60
CA GLU A 102 -1.36 5.51 32.00
C GLU A 102 -1.70 4.28 32.84
N GLN A 103 -1.71 3.06 32.27
CA GLN A 103 -2.25 1.87 32.93
C GLN A 103 -1.30 0.67 32.81
N ALA A 104 -0.58 0.35 33.88
CA ALA A 104 0.38 -0.77 33.93
C ALA A 104 -0.23 -2.15 33.60
N ASP A 105 -1.52 -2.32 33.91
CA ASP A 105 -2.29 -3.55 33.72
C ASP A 105 -3.51 -3.26 32.83
N ILE A 106 -3.35 -3.43 31.52
CA ILE A 106 -4.38 -3.08 30.54
C ILE A 106 -5.42 -4.20 30.48
N GLN A 107 -6.64 -3.89 30.90
CA GLN A 107 -7.80 -4.79 30.82
C GLN A 107 -8.66 -4.50 29.59
N GLY A 108 -9.65 -5.34 29.32
CA GLY A 108 -10.55 -5.22 28.15
C GLY A 108 -11.14 -3.82 27.96
N VAL A 109 -11.63 -3.18 29.04
CA VAL A 109 -12.16 -1.80 28.98
C VAL A 109 -11.12 -0.81 28.47
N ARG A 110 -9.89 -0.85 29.01
CA ARG A 110 -8.83 0.08 28.59
C ARG A 110 -8.35 -0.20 27.17
N PHE A 111 -8.35 -1.45 26.74
CA PHE A 111 -8.04 -1.81 25.36
C PHE A 111 -9.11 -1.31 24.38
N ALA A 112 -10.39 -1.43 24.75
CA ALA A 112 -11.50 -0.86 23.97
C ALA A 112 -11.41 0.67 23.88
N ASP A 113 -11.09 1.36 24.99
CA ASP A 113 -10.86 2.82 24.98
C ASP A 113 -9.70 3.19 24.04
N ALA A 114 -8.63 2.39 24.03
CA ALA A 114 -7.48 2.62 23.16
C ALA A 114 -7.85 2.46 21.67
N LEU A 115 -8.66 1.46 21.32
CA LEU A 115 -9.18 1.28 19.95
C LEU A 115 -10.11 2.44 19.54
N GLN A 116 -10.94 2.93 20.45
CA GLN A 116 -11.80 4.10 20.21
C GLN A 116 -10.97 5.36 19.93
N ALA A 117 -9.93 5.61 20.74
CA ALA A 117 -9.01 6.73 20.53
C ALA A 117 -8.22 6.60 19.21
N ALA A 118 -7.80 5.38 18.86
CA ALA A 118 -7.13 5.09 17.60
C ALA A 118 -8.03 5.37 16.38
N ALA A 119 -9.29 4.92 16.43
CA ALA A 119 -10.27 5.18 15.37
C ALA A 119 -10.54 6.69 15.23
N ALA A 120 -10.80 7.39 16.34
CA ALA A 120 -11.03 8.83 16.33
C ALA A 120 -9.84 9.60 15.73
N GLY A 121 -8.61 9.29 16.18
CA GLY A 121 -7.39 9.91 15.67
C GLY A 121 -7.14 9.63 14.18
N ALA A 122 -7.45 8.41 13.71
CA ALA A 122 -7.34 8.06 12.29
C ALA A 122 -8.34 8.82 11.42
N TYR A 123 -9.58 9.05 11.87
CA TYR A 123 -10.54 9.88 11.14
C TYR A 123 -10.12 11.35 11.13
N GLU A 124 -9.66 11.89 12.26
CA GLU A 124 -9.19 13.28 12.35
C GLU A 124 -7.94 13.52 11.51
N ALA A 125 -7.12 12.50 11.26
CA ALA A 125 -5.91 12.58 10.43
C ALA A 125 -6.18 12.91 8.96
N VAL A 126 -7.35 12.52 8.44
CA VAL A 126 -7.67 12.60 7.01
C VAL A 126 -8.64 13.75 6.77
N LEU A 127 -8.34 14.64 5.82
CA LEU A 127 -9.20 15.80 5.56
C LEU A 127 -10.59 15.41 5.03
N LYS A 128 -10.64 14.40 4.16
CA LYS A 128 -11.88 13.82 3.60
C LYS A 128 -11.91 12.32 3.91
N PRO A 129 -12.40 11.90 5.09
CA PRO A 129 -12.51 10.50 5.44
C PRO A 129 -13.47 9.76 4.50
N ILE A 130 -13.07 8.57 4.03
CA ILE A 130 -13.85 7.76 3.10
C ILE A 130 -14.20 6.42 3.75
N GLU A 131 -15.49 6.08 3.75
CA GLU A 131 -15.95 4.77 4.22
C GLU A 131 -15.60 3.67 3.20
N GLY A 132 -15.44 2.44 3.68
CA GLY A 132 -14.90 1.33 2.90
C GLY A 132 -13.37 1.29 2.87
N THR A 133 -12.70 2.01 3.77
CA THR A 133 -11.24 2.00 3.95
C THR A 133 -10.85 1.47 5.33
N ILE A 134 -9.55 1.44 5.64
CA ILE A 134 -9.00 1.17 6.99
C ILE A 134 -9.73 1.94 8.10
N LEU A 135 -10.24 3.14 7.81
CA LEU A 135 -10.98 3.96 8.75
C LEU A 135 -12.26 3.25 9.23
N THR A 136 -13.06 2.72 8.29
CA THR A 136 -14.29 1.97 8.59
C THR A 136 -13.98 0.73 9.42
N VAL A 137 -12.98 -0.05 9.01
CA VAL A 137 -12.59 -1.29 9.70
C VAL A 137 -12.13 -0.99 11.12
N CYS A 138 -11.31 0.05 11.30
CA CYS A 138 -10.83 0.47 12.62
C CYS A 138 -11.99 0.93 13.53
N ARG A 139 -12.89 1.77 13.02
CA ARG A 139 -14.07 2.26 13.75
C ARG A 139 -14.99 1.13 14.17
N GLU A 140 -15.37 0.24 13.26
CA GLU A 140 -16.31 -0.85 13.56
C GLU A 140 -15.70 -1.90 14.50
N SER A 141 -14.40 -2.19 14.38
CA SER A 141 -13.67 -2.96 15.39
C SER A 141 -13.69 -2.29 16.77
N ALA A 142 -13.48 -0.98 16.84
CA ALA A 142 -13.48 -0.24 18.09
C ALA A 142 -14.88 -0.20 18.75
N GLU A 143 -15.94 -0.03 17.95
CA GLU A 143 -17.34 -0.06 18.42
C GLU A 143 -17.69 -1.43 19.00
N ALA A 144 -17.30 -2.52 18.34
CA ALA A 144 -17.51 -3.88 18.84
C ALA A 144 -16.70 -4.19 20.10
N ALA A 145 -15.43 -3.75 20.15
CA ALA A 145 -14.60 -3.86 21.35
C ALA A 145 -15.26 -3.16 22.54
N ARG A 146 -15.81 -1.96 22.30
CA ARG A 146 -16.48 -1.18 23.34
C ARG A 146 -17.76 -1.85 23.82
N ALA A 147 -18.59 -2.35 22.91
CA ALA A 147 -19.81 -3.07 23.26
C ALA A 147 -19.51 -4.32 24.11
N ALA A 148 -18.46 -5.08 23.78
CA ALA A 148 -18.02 -6.22 24.56
C ALA A 148 -17.50 -5.82 25.95
N ALA A 149 -16.78 -4.71 26.06
CA ALA A 149 -16.28 -4.18 27.32
C ALA A 149 -17.42 -3.69 28.24
N ASP A 150 -18.44 -3.03 27.68
CA ASP A 150 -19.58 -2.48 28.44
C ASP A 150 -20.43 -3.58 29.10
N VAL A 151 -20.43 -4.80 28.55
CA VAL A 151 -21.06 -5.98 29.16
C VAL A 151 -20.13 -6.79 30.07
N GLY A 152 -18.92 -6.29 30.33
CA GLY A 152 -17.96 -6.90 31.26
C GLY A 152 -17.08 -7.99 30.66
N GLY A 153 -16.87 -7.99 29.33
CA GLY A 153 -15.97 -8.92 28.66
C GLY A 153 -14.53 -8.85 29.16
N SER A 154 -13.88 -10.00 29.23
CA SER A 154 -12.44 -10.13 29.45
C SER A 154 -11.63 -9.49 28.31
N LEU A 155 -10.33 -9.29 28.53
CA LEU A 155 -9.43 -8.78 27.48
C LEU A 155 -9.56 -9.60 26.18
N VAL A 156 -9.55 -10.93 26.29
CA VAL A 156 -9.65 -11.81 25.11
C VAL A 156 -11.00 -11.68 24.42
N GLU A 157 -12.11 -11.62 25.17
CA GLU A 157 -13.44 -11.44 24.58
C GLU A 157 -13.57 -10.09 23.87
N VAL A 158 -12.98 -9.02 24.42
CA VAL A 158 -12.95 -7.70 23.80
C VAL A 158 -12.15 -7.71 22.50
N VAL A 159 -10.94 -8.28 22.50
CA VAL A 159 -10.10 -8.36 21.29
C VAL A 159 -10.76 -9.24 20.23
N ARG A 160 -11.37 -10.38 20.62
CA ARG A 160 -12.11 -11.25 19.69
C ARG A 160 -13.31 -10.54 19.06
N ALA A 161 -14.07 -9.78 19.85
CA ALA A 161 -15.18 -9.00 19.33
C ALA A 161 -14.71 -7.95 18.31
N ALA A 162 -13.59 -7.27 18.60
CA ALA A 162 -12.98 -6.32 17.70
C ALA A 162 -12.52 -6.96 16.38
N GLN A 163 -11.85 -8.12 16.48
CA GLN A 163 -11.29 -8.86 15.35
C GLN A 163 -12.39 -9.39 14.44
N GLU A 164 -13.45 -9.99 15.00
CA GLU A 164 -14.55 -10.52 14.20
C GLU A 164 -15.35 -9.41 13.51
N ALA A 165 -15.65 -8.32 14.22
CA ALA A 165 -16.29 -7.16 13.62
C ALA A 165 -15.43 -6.53 12.52
N GLY A 166 -14.12 -6.42 12.74
CA GLY A 166 -13.19 -5.93 11.76
C GLY A 166 -13.13 -6.81 10.50
N ARG A 167 -13.13 -8.14 10.66
CA ARG A 167 -13.19 -9.09 9.54
C ARG A 167 -14.46 -8.90 8.71
N ILE A 168 -15.62 -8.80 9.36
CA ILE A 168 -16.90 -8.54 8.68
C ILE A 168 -16.87 -7.18 7.97
N SER A 169 -16.34 -6.16 8.63
CA SER A 169 -16.21 -4.81 8.07
C SER A 169 -15.33 -4.81 6.82
N LEU A 170 -14.16 -5.48 6.89
CA LEU A 170 -13.24 -5.62 5.77
C LEU A 170 -13.90 -6.31 4.58
N GLU A 171 -14.61 -7.42 4.80
CA GLU A 171 -15.36 -8.13 3.76
C GLU A 171 -16.46 -7.26 3.12
N ASN A 172 -16.99 -6.29 3.87
CA ASN A 172 -18.00 -5.36 3.40
C ASN A 172 -17.43 -4.09 2.74
N THR A 173 -16.11 -3.84 2.81
CA THR A 173 -15.48 -2.69 2.15
C THR A 173 -15.82 -2.54 0.66
N PRO A 174 -15.95 -3.62 -0.16
CA PRO A 174 -16.37 -3.51 -1.55
C PRO A 174 -17.81 -3.00 -1.71
N GLU A 175 -18.71 -3.25 -0.75
CA GLU A 175 -20.08 -2.72 -0.82
C GLU A 175 -20.15 -1.23 -0.46
N LEU A 176 -19.12 -0.70 0.20
CA LEU A 176 -19.03 0.70 0.60
C LEU A 176 -18.26 1.55 -0.41
N LEU A 177 -17.25 0.96 -1.09
CA LEU A 177 -16.37 1.68 -2.00
C LEU A 177 -16.30 0.99 -3.37
N ALA A 178 -16.86 1.65 -4.39
CA ALA A 178 -17.07 1.07 -5.71
C ALA A 178 -15.78 0.58 -6.39
N VAL A 179 -14.66 1.28 -6.22
CA VAL A 179 -13.37 0.87 -6.81
C VAL A 179 -12.88 -0.49 -6.29
N LEU A 180 -13.13 -0.78 -5.00
CA LEU A 180 -12.82 -2.09 -4.39
C LEU A 180 -13.71 -3.19 -4.99
N LYS A 181 -15.00 -2.89 -5.18
CA LYS A 181 -15.97 -3.79 -5.83
C LYS A 181 -15.58 -4.13 -7.26
N ASP A 182 -15.23 -3.11 -8.03
CA ASP A 182 -14.89 -3.24 -9.44
C ASP A 182 -13.58 -4.01 -9.62
N ALA A 183 -12.62 -3.82 -8.71
CA ALA A 183 -11.38 -4.59 -8.65
C ALA A 183 -11.55 -6.00 -8.04
N GLY A 184 -12.67 -6.27 -7.36
CA GLY A 184 -12.95 -7.54 -6.70
C GLY A 184 -12.05 -7.82 -5.49
N VAL A 185 -11.55 -6.77 -4.83
CA VAL A 185 -10.64 -6.84 -3.68
C VAL A 185 -11.21 -6.10 -2.48
N VAL A 186 -10.69 -6.38 -1.29
CA VAL A 186 -10.98 -5.60 -0.06
C VAL A 186 -9.95 -4.51 0.15
N ASP A 187 -10.20 -3.60 1.10
CA ASP A 187 -9.24 -2.54 1.43
C ASP A 187 -7.91 -3.07 1.98
N ALA A 188 -6.79 -2.69 1.37
CA ALA A 188 -5.46 -3.13 1.75
C ALA A 188 -5.06 -2.67 3.16
N GLY A 189 -5.37 -1.42 3.52
CA GLY A 189 -5.07 -0.87 4.84
C GLY A 189 -5.86 -1.56 5.95
N GLY A 190 -7.15 -1.82 5.71
CA GLY A 190 -8.04 -2.57 6.59
C GLY A 190 -7.55 -4.00 6.83
N ALA A 191 -7.13 -4.69 5.76
CA ALA A 191 -6.51 -6.01 5.87
C ALA A 191 -5.23 -5.97 6.72
N GLY A 192 -4.37 -4.97 6.52
CA GLY A 192 -3.18 -4.75 7.33
C GLY A 192 -3.50 -4.45 8.79
N TYR A 193 -4.56 -3.67 9.07
CA TYR A 193 -5.02 -3.37 10.43
C TYR A 193 -5.51 -4.62 11.18
N LEU A 194 -6.17 -5.57 10.52
CA LEU A 194 -6.61 -6.80 11.20
C LEU A 194 -5.45 -7.62 11.75
N LEU A 195 -4.28 -7.57 11.12
CA LEU A 195 -3.07 -8.24 11.63
C LEU A 195 -2.65 -7.71 13.01
N LEU A 196 -3.01 -6.48 13.38
CA LEU A 196 -2.80 -5.96 14.74
C LEU A 196 -3.68 -6.70 15.75
N LEU A 197 -4.94 -6.93 15.40
CA LEU A 197 -5.90 -7.63 16.26
C LEU A 197 -5.56 -9.13 16.34
N ASP A 198 -5.13 -9.73 15.23
CA ASP A 198 -4.63 -11.11 15.20
C ASP A 198 -3.35 -11.25 16.03
N ALA A 199 -2.42 -10.30 15.94
CA ALA A 199 -1.22 -10.26 16.79
C ALA A 199 -1.55 -10.10 18.27
N ALA A 200 -2.57 -9.28 18.61
CA ALA A 200 -3.06 -9.16 19.97
C ALA A 200 -3.61 -10.51 20.46
N LEU A 201 -4.47 -11.18 19.68
CA LEU A 201 -5.02 -12.51 20.01
C LEU A 201 -3.94 -13.59 20.13
N HIS A 202 -2.93 -13.56 19.26
CA HIS A 202 -1.79 -14.45 19.35
C HIS A 202 -1.10 -14.33 20.71
N VAL A 203 -0.84 -13.10 21.15
CA VAL A 203 -0.16 -12.85 22.43
C VAL A 203 -1.06 -13.14 23.63
N VAL A 204 -2.33 -12.72 23.60
CA VAL A 204 -3.21 -12.84 24.78
C VAL A 204 -3.92 -14.19 24.89
N ALA A 205 -4.11 -14.92 23.79
CA ALA A 205 -4.85 -16.18 23.78
C ALA A 205 -4.04 -17.36 23.20
N GLY A 206 -2.92 -17.10 22.53
CA GLY A 206 -2.14 -18.14 21.86
C GLY A 206 -2.78 -18.63 20.57
N ASP A 207 -3.68 -17.84 19.98
CA ASP A 207 -4.30 -18.16 18.68
C ASP A 207 -3.23 -18.18 17.57
N PRO A 208 -3.37 -19.03 16.54
CA PRO A 208 -2.48 -19.00 15.40
C PRO A 208 -2.64 -17.67 14.65
N LEU A 209 -1.52 -17.12 14.16
CA LEU A 209 -1.56 -16.02 13.19
C LEU A 209 -2.10 -16.55 11.85
N PRO A 210 -2.73 -15.68 11.03
CA PRO A 210 -3.05 -16.03 9.66
C PRO A 210 -1.77 -16.39 8.89
N GLU A 211 -1.88 -17.41 8.04
CA GLU A 211 -0.78 -17.80 7.16
C GLU A 211 -0.69 -16.81 6.00
N ALA A 212 0.50 -16.23 5.81
CA ALA A 212 0.76 -15.41 4.63
C ALA A 212 0.68 -16.31 3.39
N GLU A 213 -0.01 -15.84 2.35
CA GLU A 213 0.02 -16.53 1.07
C GLU A 213 1.46 -16.57 0.54
N PRO A 214 1.93 -17.73 0.04
CA PRO A 214 3.23 -17.80 -0.61
C PRO A 214 3.30 -16.77 -1.73
N ASP A 215 4.37 -15.99 -1.76
CA ASP A 215 4.69 -15.18 -2.93
C ASP A 215 5.14 -16.12 -4.05
N ASP A 216 4.19 -16.56 -4.87
CA ASP A 216 4.45 -17.43 -6.02
C ASP A 216 4.98 -16.65 -7.23
N GLY A 217 5.27 -15.36 -7.07
CA GLY A 217 5.75 -14.47 -8.12
C GLY A 217 4.70 -14.16 -9.18
N THR A 218 3.45 -14.63 -9.02
CA THR A 218 2.36 -14.27 -9.91
C THR A 218 1.73 -12.97 -9.40
N ALA A 219 1.83 -11.92 -10.21
CA ALA A 219 0.92 -10.80 -10.06
C ALA A 219 -0.48 -11.39 -10.22
N GLY A 220 -1.26 -11.44 -9.14
CA GLY A 220 -2.64 -11.91 -9.18
C GLY A 220 -3.47 -11.15 -10.23
N PRO A 221 -4.73 -11.56 -10.48
CA PRO A 221 -5.58 -11.07 -11.57
C PRO A 221 -5.77 -9.54 -11.63
N VAL A 222 -5.38 -8.85 -10.55
CA VAL A 222 -5.41 -7.40 -10.36
C VAL A 222 -4.81 -6.66 -11.56
N GLY A 223 -3.69 -7.12 -12.13
CA GLY A 223 -3.02 -6.43 -13.25
C GLY A 223 -3.82 -6.38 -14.56
N GLU A 224 -4.53 -7.46 -14.92
CA GLU A 224 -5.34 -7.53 -16.15
C GLU A 224 -6.69 -6.83 -16.00
N VAL A 225 -7.28 -6.86 -14.80
CA VAL A 225 -8.52 -6.14 -14.48
C VAL A 225 -8.26 -4.64 -14.41
N PHE A 226 -7.10 -4.19 -13.89
CA PHE A 226 -6.77 -2.77 -13.73
C PHE A 226 -6.62 -2.02 -15.05
N ALA A 227 -5.97 -2.62 -16.06
CA ALA A 227 -5.81 -2.00 -17.37
C ALA A 227 -7.17 -1.69 -18.05
N SER A 228 -8.27 -2.33 -17.61
CA SER A 228 -9.63 -2.04 -18.07
C SER A 228 -10.35 -0.96 -17.25
N LEU A 229 -9.95 -0.74 -15.98
CA LEU A 229 -10.56 0.22 -15.05
C LEU A 229 -9.97 1.62 -15.18
N THR A 230 -8.67 1.76 -15.48
CA THR A 230 -8.00 3.05 -15.75
C THR A 230 -8.56 3.79 -16.98
N HIS A 231 -9.50 3.19 -17.72
CA HIS A 231 -10.17 3.78 -18.88
C HIS A 231 -11.63 4.20 -18.63
N ARG A 232 -12.15 4.10 -17.40
CA ARG A 232 -13.48 4.64 -17.07
C ARG A 232 -13.31 5.97 -16.33
N GLU A 233 -13.52 7.06 -17.07
CA GLU A 233 -13.67 8.41 -16.50
C GLU A 233 -14.63 8.36 -15.30
N SER A 234 -14.13 8.76 -14.14
CA SER A 234 -14.93 9.06 -12.96
C SER A 234 -15.86 10.22 -13.33
N THR A 235 -17.14 9.92 -13.56
CA THR A 235 -18.16 10.88 -14.05
C THR A 235 -18.76 11.74 -12.93
N VAL A 236 -18.00 12.03 -11.89
CA VAL A 236 -18.42 12.97 -10.83
C VAL A 236 -17.88 14.35 -11.19
N GLU A 237 -18.73 15.19 -11.79
CA GLU A 237 -18.38 16.58 -12.12
C GLU A 237 -17.92 17.33 -10.85
N GLY A 238 -16.61 17.57 -10.72
CA GLY A 238 -16.03 18.54 -9.78
C GLY A 238 -15.03 18.02 -8.73
N GLU A 239 -14.75 16.72 -8.66
CA GLU A 239 -13.65 16.17 -7.84
C GLU A 239 -12.44 15.87 -8.73
N LEU A 240 -11.25 16.33 -8.33
CA LEU A 240 -9.99 15.97 -8.98
C LEU A 240 -9.75 14.48 -8.70
N ASP A 241 -9.63 13.67 -9.75
CA ASP A 241 -9.27 12.27 -9.59
C ASP A 241 -7.84 12.18 -9.05
N VAL A 242 -7.63 11.51 -7.91
CA VAL A 242 -6.30 11.38 -7.28
C VAL A 242 -5.29 10.77 -8.25
N SER A 243 -5.75 9.95 -9.22
CA SER A 243 -4.92 9.35 -10.26
C SER A 243 -4.35 10.36 -11.28
N GLU A 244 -4.86 11.60 -11.31
CA GLU A 244 -4.35 12.69 -12.15
C GLU A 244 -3.28 13.57 -11.46
N LEU A 245 -3.02 13.33 -10.17
CA LEU A 245 -2.05 14.10 -9.39
C LEU A 245 -0.66 13.46 -9.49
N ARG A 246 0.30 14.21 -10.04
CA ARG A 246 1.64 13.70 -10.37
C ARG A 246 2.58 13.60 -9.19
N TYR A 247 2.49 14.53 -8.24
CA TYR A 247 3.47 14.62 -7.17
C TYR A 247 2.89 14.28 -5.82
N GLU A 248 3.66 13.54 -5.04
CA GLU A 248 3.50 13.42 -3.60
C GLU A 248 4.42 14.44 -2.93
N VAL A 249 3.88 15.24 -2.01
CA VAL A 249 4.66 16.13 -1.14
C VAL A 249 4.52 15.65 0.30
N MET A 250 5.65 15.34 0.92
CA MET A 250 5.73 14.95 2.32
C MET A 250 6.74 15.79 3.09
N TYR A 251 6.42 16.16 4.33
CA TYR A 251 7.39 16.75 5.25
C TYR A 251 6.93 16.68 6.70
N PHE A 252 7.89 16.84 7.62
CA PHE A 252 7.58 17.20 9.00
C PHE A 252 7.32 18.70 9.09
N LEU A 253 6.36 19.11 9.91
CA LEU A 253 5.98 20.49 10.09
C LEU A 253 5.99 20.83 11.58
N GLU A 254 6.83 21.79 11.96
CA GLU A 254 6.65 22.46 13.25
C GLU A 254 5.59 23.54 13.08
N LEU A 255 4.43 23.35 13.70
CA LEU A 255 3.31 24.30 13.65
C LEU A 255 2.47 24.15 14.91
N ALA A 256 2.04 25.28 15.47
CA ALA A 256 1.17 25.28 16.64
C ALA A 256 -0.15 24.56 16.37
N ASP A 257 -0.61 23.75 17.32
CA ASP A 257 -1.78 22.88 17.15
C ASP A 257 -3.04 23.65 16.77
N GLU A 258 -3.21 24.88 17.22
CA GLU A 258 -4.37 25.72 16.89
C GLU A 258 -4.42 26.12 15.41
N ARG A 259 -3.29 26.06 14.71
CA ARG A 259 -3.17 26.40 13.28
C ARG A 259 -3.33 25.19 12.36
N ILE A 260 -3.35 23.97 12.89
CA ILE A 260 -3.37 22.77 12.04
C ILE A 260 -4.65 22.66 11.21
N GLY A 261 -5.76 23.17 11.74
CA GLY A 261 -7.03 23.25 11.01
C GLY A 261 -6.93 24.12 9.77
N ASP A 262 -6.30 25.30 9.89
CA ASP A 262 -6.07 26.23 8.78
C ASP A 262 -5.13 25.60 7.74
N PHE A 263 -4.07 24.91 8.20
CA PHE A 263 -3.12 24.21 7.33
C PHE A 263 -3.80 23.13 6.49
N ARG A 264 -4.62 22.29 7.11
CA ARG A 264 -5.38 21.24 6.41
C ARG A 264 -6.32 21.81 5.36
N GLN A 265 -7.00 22.93 5.67
CA GLN A 265 -7.88 23.60 4.71
C GLN A 265 -7.10 24.17 3.51
N GLY A 266 -5.94 24.79 3.76
CA GLY A 266 -5.06 25.28 2.69
C GLY A 266 -4.60 24.17 1.76
N TRP A 267 -4.16 23.04 2.33
CA TRP A 267 -3.79 21.84 1.57
C TRP A 267 -4.95 21.22 0.80
N GLY A 268 -6.15 21.20 1.38
CA GLY A 268 -7.36 20.73 0.71
C GLY A 268 -7.76 21.53 -0.53
N ALA A 269 -7.27 22.75 -0.68
CA ALA A 269 -7.55 23.59 -1.85
C ALA A 269 -6.59 23.34 -3.03
N ILE A 270 -5.45 22.67 -2.79
CA ILE A 270 -4.37 22.53 -3.76
C ILE A 270 -4.06 21.07 -4.12
N GLY A 271 -4.62 20.11 -3.40
CA GLY A 271 -4.34 18.69 -3.58
C GLY A 271 -5.44 17.80 -3.02
N ASP A 272 -5.23 16.50 -3.12
CA ASP A 272 -6.12 15.47 -2.60
C ASP A 272 -5.32 14.41 -1.82
N SER A 273 -6.02 13.47 -1.20
CA SER A 273 -5.44 12.50 -0.25
C SER A 273 -4.61 13.18 0.83
N VAL A 274 -5.14 14.29 1.37
CA VAL A 274 -4.48 15.07 2.42
C VAL A 274 -4.56 14.32 3.75
N VAL A 275 -3.39 13.93 4.26
CA VAL A 275 -3.24 13.30 5.57
C VAL A 275 -2.23 14.08 6.39
N VAL A 276 -2.65 14.50 7.58
CA VAL A 276 -1.83 15.29 8.51
C VAL A 276 -1.94 14.69 9.89
N VAL A 277 -0.80 14.32 10.47
CA VAL A 277 -0.74 13.49 11.68
C VAL A 277 0.28 14.00 12.65
N GLY A 278 0.05 13.84 13.96
CA GLY A 278 0.96 14.34 14.99
C GLY A 278 0.23 15.07 16.10
N GLY A 279 0.88 16.12 16.62
CA GLY A 279 0.41 16.92 17.76
C GLY A 279 1.58 17.45 18.57
N ASP A 280 1.29 18.27 19.57
CA ASP A 280 2.31 18.86 20.45
C ASP A 280 3.35 19.70 19.66
N GLY A 281 2.89 20.38 18.61
CA GLY A 281 3.69 21.26 17.77
C GLY A 281 4.48 20.58 16.65
N LEU A 282 4.44 19.24 16.52
CA LEU A 282 5.11 18.50 15.44
C LEU A 282 4.12 17.64 14.66
N TRP A 283 4.13 17.81 13.34
CA TRP A 283 3.25 17.13 12.41
C TRP A 283 4.04 16.42 11.32
N ASN A 284 3.52 15.31 10.82
CA ASN A 284 3.93 14.66 9.58
C ASN A 284 2.79 14.86 8.58
N CYS A 285 3.11 15.41 7.42
CA CYS A 285 2.13 15.91 6.47
C CYS A 285 2.36 15.24 5.11
N HIS A 286 1.30 14.73 4.51
CA HIS A 286 1.25 14.10 3.19
C HIS A 286 0.13 14.71 2.33
N VAL A 287 0.44 15.07 1.09
CA VAL A 287 -0.56 15.49 0.09
C VAL A 287 -0.16 15.04 -1.31
N HIS A 288 -1.14 14.61 -2.11
CA HIS A 288 -0.97 14.45 -3.56
C HIS A 288 -1.37 15.75 -4.23
N THR A 289 -0.53 16.30 -5.10
CA THR A 289 -0.76 17.62 -5.71
C THR A 289 0.05 17.81 -6.99
N ASN A 290 -0.42 18.69 -7.88
CA ASN A 290 0.37 19.24 -8.98
C ASN A 290 1.02 20.60 -8.63
N GLN A 291 0.80 21.10 -7.40
CA GLN A 291 1.20 22.43 -6.93
C GLN A 291 2.23 22.33 -5.78
N ILE A 292 3.40 21.74 -6.04
CA ILE A 292 4.47 21.53 -5.04
C ILE A 292 4.82 22.82 -4.28
N GLY A 293 4.96 23.94 -5.00
CA GLY A 293 5.30 25.24 -4.39
C GLY A 293 4.25 25.68 -3.36
N ALA A 294 2.98 25.67 -3.75
CA ALA A 294 1.87 26.04 -2.88
C ALA A 294 1.76 25.14 -1.65
N ALA A 295 2.05 23.84 -1.79
CA ALA A 295 2.06 22.91 -0.67
C ALA A 295 3.06 23.31 0.42
N ILE A 296 4.27 23.73 0.03
CA ILE A 296 5.31 24.19 0.97
C ILE A 296 5.01 25.60 1.48
N GLU A 297 4.53 26.49 0.62
CA GLU A 297 4.22 27.88 0.96
C GLU A 297 3.09 27.98 2.00
N THR A 298 2.07 27.13 1.92
CA THR A 298 0.96 27.07 2.89
C THR A 298 1.45 26.92 4.33
N ALA A 299 2.49 26.09 4.55
CA ALA A 299 3.09 25.94 5.89
C ALA A 299 3.77 27.24 6.36
N ILE A 300 4.50 27.92 5.47
CA ILE A 300 5.26 29.13 5.79
C ILE A 300 4.31 30.30 6.10
N GLU A 301 3.22 30.42 5.36
CA GLU A 301 2.19 31.45 5.56
C GLU A 301 1.52 31.37 6.93
N LEU A 302 1.52 30.19 7.55
CA LEU A 302 0.96 29.93 8.88
C LEU A 302 2.02 30.01 10.01
N ASP A 303 3.18 30.61 9.74
CA ASP A 303 4.36 30.65 10.63
C ASP A 303 4.94 29.24 10.94
N GLY A 304 4.63 28.25 10.12
CA GLY A 304 5.12 26.88 10.23
C GLY A 304 6.54 26.72 9.68
N ARG A 305 7.24 25.68 10.14
CA ARG A 305 8.58 25.32 9.67
C ARG A 305 8.60 23.92 9.09
N PRO A 306 8.49 23.77 7.76
CA PRO A 306 8.63 22.46 7.13
C PRO A 306 10.08 21.97 7.23
N LYS A 307 10.24 20.67 7.48
CA LYS A 307 11.51 19.95 7.67
C LYS A 307 11.47 18.66 6.88
N GLN A 308 12.64 18.26 6.38
CA GLN A 308 12.80 17.01 5.62
C GLN A 308 11.78 16.89 4.47
N ILE A 309 11.69 17.96 3.66
CA ILE A 309 10.79 18.00 2.53
C ILE A 309 11.20 16.95 1.51
N ARG A 310 10.28 16.05 1.20
CA ARG A 310 10.35 15.06 0.14
C ARG A 310 9.27 15.38 -0.88
N VAL A 311 9.67 15.36 -2.15
CA VAL A 311 8.76 15.46 -3.28
C VAL A 311 9.04 14.27 -4.16
N THR A 312 8.02 13.44 -4.37
CA THR A 312 8.13 12.23 -5.18
C THR A 312 7.28 12.41 -6.42
N ASP A 313 7.82 12.06 -7.59
CA ASP A 313 7.04 11.95 -8.81
C ASP A 313 6.44 10.54 -8.85
N LEU A 314 5.13 10.46 -8.65
CA LEU A 314 4.42 9.19 -8.53
C LEU A 314 4.44 8.39 -9.84
N PHE A 315 4.55 9.07 -10.99
CA PHE A 315 4.59 8.40 -12.28
C PHE A 315 5.97 7.78 -12.52
N GLU A 316 7.05 8.51 -12.20
CA GLU A 316 8.40 7.97 -12.28
C GLU A 316 8.63 6.84 -11.28
N GLU A 317 8.10 6.94 -10.06
CA GLU A 317 8.25 5.88 -9.04
C GLU A 317 7.55 4.58 -9.46
N VAL A 318 6.34 4.67 -10.04
CA VAL A 318 5.65 3.51 -10.61
C VAL A 318 6.44 2.93 -11.77
N GLU A 319 6.98 3.74 -12.68
CA GLU A 319 7.86 3.28 -13.77
C GLU A 319 9.12 2.56 -13.25
N GLU A 320 9.76 3.10 -12.21
CA GLU A 320 10.95 2.49 -11.59
C GLU A 320 10.63 1.18 -10.86
N GLU A 321 9.52 1.10 -10.12
CA GLU A 321 9.09 -0.13 -9.46
C GLU A 321 8.69 -1.21 -10.46
N HIS A 322 8.03 -0.84 -11.57
CA HIS A 322 7.79 -1.75 -12.68
C HIS A 322 9.12 -2.25 -13.27
N ALA A 323 10.07 -1.35 -13.54
CA ALA A 323 11.38 -1.72 -14.06
C ALA A 323 12.18 -2.62 -13.10
N LYS A 324 12.08 -2.41 -11.77
CA LYS A 324 12.71 -3.29 -10.77
C LYS A 324 12.04 -4.65 -10.70
N ARG A 325 10.71 -4.72 -10.69
CA ARG A 325 9.98 -6.00 -10.76
C ARG A 325 10.32 -6.76 -12.04
N GLU A 326 10.43 -6.06 -13.16
CA GLU A 326 10.91 -6.63 -14.43
C GLU A 326 12.36 -7.14 -14.30
N ALA A 327 13.25 -6.36 -13.69
CA ALA A 327 14.64 -6.78 -13.46
C ALA A 327 14.74 -8.03 -12.58
N GLU A 328 13.95 -8.10 -11.50
CA GLU A 328 13.89 -9.25 -10.59
C GLU A 328 13.28 -10.49 -11.25
N LEU A 329 12.29 -10.32 -12.13
CA LEU A 329 11.76 -11.38 -12.99
C LEU A 329 12.79 -11.85 -14.04
N THR A 330 13.71 -10.99 -14.46
CA THR A 330 14.79 -11.34 -15.41
C THR A 330 16.03 -11.98 -14.78
N ASP A 331 16.19 -11.95 -13.44
CA ASP A 331 17.34 -12.55 -12.73
C ASP A 331 17.08 -14.02 -12.29
N GLY A 332 15.89 -14.56 -12.63
CA GLY A 332 15.69 -16.01 -12.81
C GLY A 332 16.44 -16.52 -14.05
N PRO A 333 16.76 -17.82 -14.17
CA PRO A 333 17.68 -18.32 -15.20
C PRO A 333 17.19 -18.00 -16.61
N ALA A 334 17.80 -16.96 -17.19
CA ALA A 334 17.60 -16.43 -18.53
C ALA A 334 16.17 -15.97 -18.84
N SER A 335 16.04 -14.67 -19.15
CA SER A 335 15.15 -14.14 -20.17
C SER A 335 14.60 -15.26 -21.07
N ILE A 336 13.30 -15.52 -20.96
CA ILE A 336 12.59 -16.39 -21.90
C ILE A 336 12.56 -15.63 -23.23
N ILE A 337 13.72 -15.56 -23.91
CA ILE A 337 13.78 -15.59 -25.36
C ILE A 337 13.24 -16.97 -25.69
N SER A 338 11.91 -17.06 -25.81
CA SER A 338 11.27 -18.31 -26.19
C SER A 338 11.90 -18.75 -27.50
N LYS A 339 12.31 -20.02 -27.57
CA LYS A 339 12.79 -20.68 -28.79
C LYS A 339 11.65 -20.85 -29.82
N ALA A 340 10.73 -19.90 -29.94
CA ALA A 340 9.75 -19.86 -31.02
C ALA A 340 10.50 -19.44 -32.29
N GLY A 341 11.01 -20.43 -33.04
CA GLY A 341 11.59 -20.21 -34.37
C GLY A 341 12.95 -20.84 -34.64
N ALA A 342 13.68 -21.28 -33.61
CA ALA A 342 14.98 -21.91 -33.79
C ALA A 342 14.85 -23.28 -34.49
N GLY A 343 15.09 -23.33 -35.80
CA GLY A 343 15.03 -24.54 -36.62
C GLY A 343 13.83 -24.62 -37.58
N LEU A 344 13.06 -23.54 -37.77
CA LEU A 344 12.07 -23.48 -38.84
C LEU A 344 12.75 -23.41 -40.21
N PRO A 345 12.18 -24.06 -41.26
CA PRO A 345 12.72 -23.96 -42.60
C PRO A 345 12.69 -22.51 -43.11
N PRO A 346 13.56 -22.13 -44.04
CA PRO A 346 13.53 -20.81 -44.66
C PRO A 346 12.14 -20.53 -45.24
N VAL A 347 11.61 -19.32 -44.99
CA VAL A 347 10.34 -18.85 -45.54
C VAL A 347 10.56 -17.54 -46.29
N THR A 348 9.73 -17.24 -47.29
CA THR A 348 9.82 -15.96 -48.02
C THR A 348 9.48 -14.78 -47.11
N THR A 349 8.44 -14.93 -46.28
CA THR A 349 7.97 -13.91 -45.35
C THR A 349 7.81 -14.51 -43.96
N ALA A 350 8.53 -13.99 -42.97
CA ALA A 350 8.42 -14.34 -41.56
C ALA A 350 7.51 -13.37 -40.81
N VAL A 351 6.93 -13.84 -39.72
CA VAL A 351 6.17 -13.03 -38.77
C VAL A 351 6.94 -12.92 -37.46
N VAL A 352 7.10 -11.70 -36.97
CA VAL A 352 7.60 -11.40 -35.62
C VAL A 352 6.47 -10.75 -34.84
N ALA A 353 6.02 -11.38 -33.76
CA ALA A 353 4.95 -10.84 -32.92
C ALA A 353 5.51 -10.22 -31.65
N VAL A 354 4.95 -9.08 -31.22
CA VAL A 354 5.20 -8.55 -29.88
C VAL A 354 4.02 -8.92 -28.98
N CYS A 355 4.26 -9.60 -27.85
CA CYS A 355 3.19 -9.98 -26.92
C CYS A 355 3.67 -10.02 -25.47
N THR A 356 2.73 -10.03 -24.52
CA THR A 356 3.03 -10.12 -23.07
C THR A 356 2.47 -11.41 -22.51
N GLY A 357 3.21 -12.07 -21.62
CA GLY A 357 2.77 -13.28 -20.92
C GLY A 357 3.05 -14.60 -21.66
N GLU A 358 3.38 -15.64 -20.89
CA GLU A 358 3.83 -16.92 -21.42
C GLU A 358 2.78 -17.63 -22.28
N GLY A 359 1.49 -17.53 -21.93
CA GLY A 359 0.41 -18.16 -22.69
C GLY A 359 0.26 -17.63 -24.14
N LEU A 360 0.46 -16.34 -24.35
CA LEU A 360 0.44 -15.75 -25.71
C LEU A 360 1.69 -16.14 -26.50
N VAL A 361 2.84 -16.21 -25.83
CA VAL A 361 4.08 -16.70 -26.44
C VAL A 361 3.92 -18.14 -26.94
N GLU A 362 3.34 -19.02 -26.12
CA GLU A 362 3.04 -20.40 -26.51
C GLU A 362 2.04 -20.47 -27.67
N LEU A 363 0.99 -19.65 -27.66
CA LEU A 363 0.00 -19.60 -28.73
C LEU A 363 0.64 -19.19 -30.08
N PHE A 364 1.47 -18.15 -30.08
CA PHE A 364 2.18 -17.72 -31.29
C PHE A 364 3.17 -18.77 -31.78
N ALA A 365 3.84 -19.48 -30.87
CA ALA A 365 4.69 -20.61 -31.23
C ALA A 365 3.89 -21.74 -31.89
N GLN A 366 2.70 -22.08 -31.38
CA GLN A 366 1.81 -23.10 -31.97
C GLN A 366 1.30 -22.68 -33.36
N LEU A 367 1.06 -21.38 -33.56
CA LEU A 367 0.72 -20.79 -34.86
C LEU A 367 1.91 -20.66 -35.81
N ARG A 368 3.10 -21.11 -35.39
CA ARG A 368 4.35 -21.09 -36.15
C ARG A 368 4.82 -19.69 -36.50
N VAL A 369 4.58 -18.71 -35.63
CA VAL A 369 5.25 -17.41 -35.71
C VAL A 369 6.77 -17.63 -35.52
N GLN A 370 7.57 -16.98 -36.36
CA GLN A 370 9.00 -17.25 -36.48
C GLN A 370 9.84 -16.52 -35.43
N GLY A 371 9.30 -15.47 -34.80
CA GLY A 371 9.94 -14.79 -33.67
C GLY A 371 8.90 -14.14 -32.76
N VAL A 372 9.15 -14.16 -31.46
CA VAL A 372 8.30 -13.50 -30.47
C VAL A 372 9.16 -12.62 -29.60
N VAL A 373 8.77 -11.35 -29.49
CA VAL A 373 9.39 -10.37 -28.61
C VAL A 373 8.42 -10.07 -27.48
N THR A 374 8.93 -10.06 -26.26
CA THR A 374 8.10 -9.66 -25.12
C THR A 374 7.89 -8.15 -25.12
N GLY A 375 6.65 -7.72 -25.05
CA GLY A 375 6.28 -6.32 -24.92
C GLY A 375 4.79 -6.16 -24.66
N GLY A 376 4.37 -5.11 -23.95
CA GLY A 376 3.02 -4.83 -23.49
C GLY A 376 2.67 -3.35 -23.61
N GLN A 377 1.54 -2.92 -23.04
CA GLN A 377 1.08 -1.53 -23.17
C GLN A 377 2.06 -0.50 -22.56
N THR A 378 2.73 -0.89 -21.47
CA THR A 378 3.76 -0.11 -20.77
C THR A 378 5.18 -0.62 -21.05
N MET A 379 5.35 -1.90 -21.39
CA MET A 379 6.63 -2.51 -21.79
C MET A 379 6.86 -2.44 -23.31
N ASN A 380 7.52 -1.40 -23.82
CA ASN A 380 7.90 -1.37 -25.24
C ASN A 380 9.24 -2.10 -25.46
N PRO A 381 9.32 -3.05 -26.39
CA PRO A 381 10.61 -3.65 -26.73
C PRO A 381 11.53 -2.59 -27.32
N SER A 382 12.81 -2.67 -26.97
CA SER A 382 13.81 -1.79 -27.56
C SER A 382 13.99 -2.08 -29.05
N THR A 383 14.44 -1.06 -29.81
CA THR A 383 14.80 -1.24 -31.23
C THR A 383 15.84 -2.34 -31.41
N ALA A 384 16.76 -2.50 -30.45
CA ALA A 384 17.81 -3.51 -30.50
C ALA A 384 17.25 -4.94 -30.34
N GLU A 385 16.31 -5.17 -29.43
CA GLU A 385 15.68 -6.49 -29.21
C GLU A 385 14.80 -6.90 -30.39
N LEU A 386 14.03 -5.95 -30.92
CA LEU A 386 13.20 -6.20 -32.09
C LEU A 386 14.07 -6.45 -33.33
N LEU A 387 15.19 -5.73 -33.50
CA LEU A 387 16.16 -5.96 -34.57
C LEU A 387 16.89 -7.30 -34.42
N ASP A 388 17.32 -7.69 -33.22
CA ASP A 388 17.95 -9.00 -32.98
C ASP A 388 16.99 -10.15 -33.32
N THR A 389 15.70 -9.99 -33.01
CA THR A 389 14.69 -11.00 -33.35
C THR A 389 14.43 -11.06 -34.86
N VAL A 390 14.32 -9.90 -35.52
CA VAL A 390 14.17 -9.78 -36.98
C VAL A 390 15.38 -10.36 -37.73
N THR A 391 16.60 -10.16 -37.23
CA THR A 391 17.81 -10.67 -37.90
C THR A 391 18.03 -12.17 -37.69
N ARG A 392 17.39 -12.76 -36.68
CA ARG A 392 17.47 -14.20 -36.40
C ARG A 392 16.41 -15.03 -37.13
N VAL A 393 15.34 -14.41 -37.62
CA VAL A 393 14.36 -15.13 -38.45
C VAL A 393 14.93 -15.40 -39.83
N ASN A 394 14.74 -16.64 -40.31
CA ASN A 394 15.29 -17.13 -41.56
C ASN A 394 14.36 -16.79 -42.74
N ALA A 395 14.26 -15.51 -43.08
CA ALA A 395 13.40 -14.99 -44.15
C ALA A 395 13.94 -13.72 -44.81
N ASP A 396 13.52 -13.48 -46.05
CA ASP A 396 13.88 -12.28 -46.83
C ASP A 396 12.98 -11.08 -46.48
N GLU A 397 11.73 -11.34 -46.08
CA GLU A 397 10.75 -10.34 -45.66
C GLU A 397 10.26 -10.62 -44.25
N VAL A 398 10.03 -9.59 -43.44
CA VAL A 398 9.51 -9.74 -42.08
C VAL A 398 8.30 -8.83 -41.85
N VAL A 399 7.21 -9.42 -41.38
CA VAL A 399 6.02 -8.72 -40.90
C VAL A 399 6.07 -8.63 -39.39
N ILE A 400 6.13 -7.41 -38.86
CA ILE A 400 6.06 -7.17 -37.42
C ILE A 400 4.60 -6.96 -37.03
N LEU A 401 4.12 -7.74 -36.06
CA LEU A 401 2.80 -7.60 -35.46
C LEU A 401 2.92 -6.88 -34.10
N PRO A 402 2.71 -5.56 -34.04
CA PRO A 402 2.71 -4.83 -32.78
C PRO A 402 1.43 -5.13 -31.99
N ASN A 403 1.53 -5.29 -30.67
CA ASN A 403 0.36 -5.40 -29.80
C ASN A 403 -0.13 -4.05 -29.26
N ASN A 404 0.60 -2.95 -29.50
CA ASN A 404 0.17 -1.60 -29.12
C ASN A 404 0.75 -0.51 -30.04
N LYS A 405 0.19 0.70 -29.95
CA LYS A 405 0.52 1.84 -30.83
C LYS A 405 1.95 2.38 -30.65
N ASN A 406 2.56 2.19 -29.50
CA ASN A 406 3.90 2.69 -29.16
C ASN A 406 5.03 1.86 -29.79
N ILE A 407 4.72 0.66 -30.27
CA ILE A 407 5.68 -0.22 -30.98
C ILE A 407 5.82 0.16 -32.46
N ILE A 408 4.79 0.80 -33.04
CA ILE A 408 4.78 1.15 -34.46
C ILE A 408 5.95 2.07 -34.84
N PRO A 409 6.31 3.11 -34.07
CA PRO A 409 7.51 3.92 -34.34
C PRO A 409 8.82 3.11 -34.30
N VAL A 410 8.97 2.19 -33.34
CA VAL A 410 10.16 1.33 -33.19
C VAL A 410 10.28 0.38 -34.38
N ALA A 411 9.19 -0.26 -34.78
CA ALA A 411 9.14 -1.13 -35.95
C ALA A 411 9.50 -0.38 -37.25
N LYS A 412 9.05 0.86 -37.41
CA LYS A 412 9.39 1.70 -38.58
C LYS A 412 10.86 2.11 -38.64
N GLN A 413 11.55 2.17 -37.51
CA GLN A 413 13.00 2.45 -37.47
C GLN A 413 13.85 1.26 -37.90
N ILE A 414 13.28 0.05 -37.94
CA ILE A 414 13.97 -1.16 -38.40
C ILE A 414 13.92 -1.29 -39.94
N ASP A 415 12.90 -0.70 -40.56
CA ASP A 415 12.68 -0.65 -42.02
C ASP A 415 13.56 0.41 -42.72
N SER A 416 14.29 1.23 -41.95
CA SER A 416 15.19 2.30 -42.43
C SER A 416 16.65 1.89 -42.32
#